data_AF-A0A4Q7E8J1-F1
#
_entry.id   AF-A0A4Q7E8J1-F1
#
_cell.length_a   1.000
_cell.length_b   1.000
_cell.length_c   1.000
_cell.angle_alpha   90.00
_cell.angle_beta   90.00
_cell.angle_gamma   90.00
#
_symmetry.space_group_name_H-M   'P 1'
#
loop_
_entity.id
_entity.type
_entity.pdbx_description
1 polymer ?
#
loop_
_entity_poly.entity_id
_entity_poly.type
_entity_poly.pdbx_seq_one_letter_code
_entity_poly.pdbx_strand_id
1 'polypeptide(L)'
;MVLQFDPRQCLPSSAELPDSDDTPVDNELQNLIPNLLEAILAMIWSERGDWFFGVDMGIYFNPSIPAVVPDGFLSLGVERFVGEGGRLSYVLWEEDNIPPILALEVVSKTYGGEYERKKKLYEDLGIEYYVVYLPDGSPRRKRQPLEIYQLIEGEYQQLAGNPVWLPKIGLGLGRERGTYLGREREWLYWYDETGQRLTTPEERIAQEAARANQATERAEQEKSRAERLAEKLRELGIDPESV
;
A
#
# COMPACT_ATOMS: atom_id res chain seq x y z
N MET A 1 2.37 11.21 -23.53
CA MET A 1 2.55 10.51 -24.83
C MET A 1 3.45 9.31 -24.59
N VAL A 2 2.86 8.15 -24.30
CA VAL A 2 3.58 6.88 -24.19
C VAL A 2 4.12 6.55 -25.60
N LEU A 3 5.43 6.34 -25.74
CA LEU A 3 6.03 5.98 -27.01
C LEU A 3 5.48 4.61 -27.46
N GLN A 4 5.00 4.51 -28.70
CA GLN A 4 4.78 3.21 -29.32
C GLN A 4 6.16 2.56 -29.55
N PHE A 5 6.42 1.48 -28.84
CA PHE A 5 7.73 0.81 -28.83
C PHE A 5 8.01 0.10 -30.18
N ASP A 6 9.18 0.38 -30.77
CA ASP A 6 9.75 -0.42 -31.86
C ASP A 6 10.83 -1.35 -31.27
N PRO A 7 10.66 -2.69 -31.30
CA PRO A 7 11.63 -3.64 -30.77
C PRO A 7 13.04 -3.56 -31.39
N ARG A 8 13.23 -2.78 -32.46
CA ARG A 8 14.52 -2.57 -33.12
C ARG A 8 15.34 -1.43 -32.50
N GLN A 9 14.80 -0.69 -31.52
CA GLN A 9 15.53 0.34 -30.80
C GLN A 9 16.30 -0.28 -29.63
N CYS A 10 17.62 -0.10 -29.58
CA CYS A 10 18.42 -0.38 -28.38
C CYS A 10 18.10 0.69 -27.33
N LEU A 11 17.17 0.37 -26.43
CA LEU A 11 16.82 1.23 -25.30
C LEU A 11 17.76 0.97 -24.12
N PRO A 12 18.06 2.00 -23.31
CA PRO A 12 18.87 1.83 -22.10
C PRO A 12 18.14 0.93 -21.10
N SER A 13 18.90 0.10 -20.39
CA SER A 13 18.38 -0.68 -19.27
C SER A 13 18.26 0.16 -18.00
N SER A 14 17.52 -0.32 -17.00
CA SER A 14 17.48 0.30 -15.67
C SER A 14 18.86 0.45 -15.02
N ALA A 15 19.83 -0.41 -15.36
CA ALA A 15 21.21 -0.31 -14.88
C ALA A 15 22.01 0.85 -15.51
N GLU A 16 21.55 1.40 -16.64
CA GLU A 16 22.20 2.51 -17.34
C GLU A 16 21.52 3.86 -17.08
N LEU A 17 20.36 3.83 -16.39
CA LEU A 17 19.58 5.01 -16.04
C LEU A 17 19.85 5.44 -14.59
N PRO A 18 19.71 6.74 -14.28
CA PRO A 18 19.75 7.21 -12.89
C PRO A 18 18.72 6.52 -12.02
N ASP A 19 19.13 6.09 -10.83
CA ASP A 19 18.29 5.44 -9.81
C ASP A 19 18.12 6.31 -8.54
N SER A 20 18.78 7.46 -8.49
CA SER A 20 18.69 8.48 -7.44
C SER A 20 18.64 9.88 -8.06
N ASP A 21 17.86 10.78 -7.47
CA ASP A 21 17.86 12.21 -7.84
C ASP A 21 18.82 13.08 -7.01
N ASP A 22 19.54 12.46 -6.05
CA ASP A 22 20.51 13.07 -5.13
C ASP A 22 19.99 14.30 -4.34
N THR A 23 18.67 14.43 -4.18
CA THR A 23 18.07 15.53 -3.42
C THR A 23 17.49 15.08 -2.07
N PRO A 24 18.01 15.53 -0.92
CA PRO A 24 17.38 15.25 0.37
C PRO A 24 16.20 16.20 0.58
N VAL A 25 14.98 15.75 0.25
CA VAL A 25 13.78 16.59 0.34
C VAL A 25 12.57 15.92 1.00
N ASP A 26 12.60 14.62 1.28
CA ASP A 26 11.42 13.95 1.81
C ASP A 26 11.16 14.26 3.26
N ASN A 27 9.90 14.60 3.54
CA ASN A 27 9.42 14.67 4.90
C ASN A 27 9.01 13.27 5.38
N GLU A 28 9.04 13.06 6.70
CA GLU A 28 8.72 11.77 7.33
C GLU A 28 7.43 11.12 6.81
N LEU A 29 6.41 11.90 6.46
CA LEU A 29 5.12 11.37 6.01
C LEU A 29 5.11 10.94 4.54
N GLN A 30 5.94 11.55 3.69
CA GLN A 30 6.17 11.07 2.33
C GLN A 30 6.78 9.67 2.34
N ASN A 31 7.54 9.31 3.37
CA ASN A 31 8.04 7.94 3.55
C ASN A 31 7.00 7.02 4.21
N LEU A 32 6.42 7.41 5.34
CA LEU A 32 5.61 6.50 6.14
C LEU A 32 4.28 6.09 5.48
N ILE A 33 3.67 6.97 4.70
CA ILE A 33 2.35 6.70 4.08
C ILE A 33 2.42 5.65 2.97
N PRO A 34 3.27 5.79 1.94
CA PRO A 34 3.40 4.75 0.91
C PRO A 34 3.89 3.43 1.51
N ASN A 35 4.84 3.45 2.45
CA ASN A 35 5.30 2.23 3.13
C ASN A 35 4.19 1.52 3.93
N LEU A 36 3.28 2.27 4.56
CA LEU A 36 2.10 1.68 5.22
C LEU A 36 1.19 0.99 4.21
N LEU A 37 0.91 1.64 3.07
CA LEU A 37 0.07 1.07 2.02
C LEU A 37 0.71 -0.18 1.41
N GLU A 38 2.01 -0.15 1.12
CA GLU A 38 2.78 -1.30 0.66
C GLU A 38 2.72 -2.46 1.66
N ALA A 39 2.95 -2.19 2.94
CA ALA A 39 2.95 -3.21 3.98
C ALA A 39 1.59 -3.92 4.09
N ILE A 40 0.48 -3.18 3.97
CA ILE A 40 -0.86 -3.75 3.93
C ILE A 40 -1.04 -4.63 2.68
N LEU A 41 -0.62 -4.17 1.49
CA LEU A 41 -0.68 -4.97 0.26
C LEU A 41 0.14 -6.25 0.38
N ALA A 42 1.38 -6.15 0.87
CA ALA A 42 2.26 -7.30 1.07
C ALA A 42 1.65 -8.38 1.97
N MET A 43 0.78 -7.98 2.90
CA MET A 43 0.07 -8.90 3.79
C MET A 43 -1.17 -9.55 3.18
N ILE A 44 -1.99 -8.79 2.45
CA ILE A 44 -3.25 -9.31 1.86
C ILE A 44 -3.01 -10.03 0.53
N TRP A 45 -1.93 -9.67 -0.16
CA TRP A 45 -1.50 -10.23 -1.45
C TRP A 45 -0.21 -11.04 -1.29
N SER A 46 -0.01 -11.71 -0.13
CA SER A 46 1.20 -12.49 0.15
C SER A 46 1.48 -13.55 -0.91
N GLU A 47 0.44 -14.24 -1.38
CA GLU A 47 0.51 -15.30 -2.39
C GLU A 47 0.44 -14.77 -3.83
N ARG A 48 0.27 -13.46 -4.02
CA ARG A 48 0.11 -12.84 -5.34
C ARG A 48 1.48 -12.38 -5.85
N GLY A 49 1.82 -12.78 -7.08
CA GLY A 49 3.10 -12.48 -7.72
C GLY A 49 3.02 -11.46 -8.87
N ASP A 50 1.83 -11.04 -9.29
CA ASP A 50 1.57 -10.17 -10.44
C ASP A 50 1.28 -8.72 -10.05
N TRP A 51 2.07 -8.15 -9.13
CA TRP A 51 1.96 -6.75 -8.74
C TRP A 51 3.28 -6.22 -8.20
N PHE A 52 3.49 -4.92 -8.32
CA PHE A 52 4.63 -4.23 -7.71
C PHE A 52 4.17 -2.89 -7.14
N PHE A 53 4.65 -2.54 -5.95
CA PHE A 53 4.45 -1.22 -5.36
C PHE A 53 5.81 -0.56 -5.18
N GLY A 54 6.03 0.56 -5.86
CA GLY A 54 7.26 1.35 -5.75
C GLY A 54 7.06 2.52 -4.78
N VAL A 55 8.10 2.84 -4.02
CA VAL A 55 8.17 4.00 -3.12
C VAL A 55 9.39 4.80 -3.50
N ASP A 56 9.23 6.10 -3.73
CA ASP A 56 10.31 7.01 -4.14
C ASP A 56 11.18 6.44 -5.28
N MET A 57 10.52 5.84 -6.29
CA MET A 57 11.18 5.16 -7.39
C MET A 57 10.84 5.82 -8.72
N GLY A 58 11.88 6.06 -9.53
CA GLY A 58 11.75 6.66 -10.85
C GLY A 58 11.01 5.75 -11.84
N ILE A 59 10.00 6.32 -12.50
CA ILE A 59 9.28 5.72 -13.61
C ILE A 59 9.82 6.29 -14.92
N TYR A 60 10.41 5.42 -15.74
CA TYR A 60 10.88 5.74 -17.09
C TYR A 60 9.89 5.27 -18.14
N PHE A 61 9.32 6.22 -18.86
CA PHE A 61 8.37 5.97 -19.98
C PHE A 61 8.92 6.42 -21.34
N ASN A 62 10.05 7.13 -21.33
CA ASN A 62 10.77 7.55 -22.52
C ASN A 62 12.25 7.69 -22.17
N PRO A 63 13.18 7.10 -22.94
CA PRO A 63 14.61 7.11 -22.64
C PRO A 63 15.25 8.50 -22.72
N SER A 64 14.60 9.45 -23.38
CA SER A 64 15.08 10.83 -23.57
C SER A 64 14.43 11.84 -22.63
N ILE A 65 13.49 11.40 -21.79
CA ILE A 65 12.80 12.25 -20.81
C ILE A 65 13.20 11.77 -19.42
N PRO A 66 13.52 12.68 -18.48
CA PRO A 66 13.78 12.31 -17.10
C PRO A 66 12.64 11.48 -16.50
N ALA A 67 12.99 10.58 -15.58
CA ALA A 67 12.00 9.83 -14.83
C ALA A 67 11.07 10.74 -14.04
N VAL A 68 9.88 10.19 -13.76
CA VAL A 68 8.94 10.78 -12.81
C VAL A 68 9.01 9.96 -11.55
N VAL A 69 9.12 10.65 -10.41
CA VAL A 69 9.23 10.02 -9.10
C VAL A 69 7.97 10.37 -8.29
N PRO A 70 7.00 9.43 -8.16
CA PRO A 70 5.90 9.55 -7.21
C PRO A 70 6.36 9.18 -5.80
N ASP A 71 5.68 9.68 -4.76
CA ASP A 71 5.92 9.21 -3.38
C ASP A 71 5.56 7.72 -3.25
N GLY A 72 4.59 7.24 -4.04
CA GLY A 72 4.41 5.81 -4.28
C GLY A 72 3.57 5.50 -5.52
N PHE A 73 3.66 4.28 -6.03
CA PHE A 73 2.81 3.84 -7.14
C PHE A 73 2.55 2.32 -7.06
N LEU A 74 1.45 1.89 -7.68
CA LEU A 74 1.08 0.49 -7.82
C LEU A 74 1.00 0.11 -9.29
N SER A 75 1.61 -1.02 -9.66
CA SER A 75 1.48 -1.69 -10.95
C SER A 75 0.89 -3.08 -10.75
N LEU A 76 -0.01 -3.48 -11.66
CA LEU A 76 -0.62 -4.83 -11.69
C LEU A 76 -0.25 -5.51 -13.00
N GLY A 77 -0.09 -6.83 -12.97
CA GLY A 77 0.33 -7.62 -14.14
C GLY A 77 1.84 -7.67 -14.37
N VAL A 78 2.65 -7.16 -13.44
CA VAL A 78 4.12 -7.19 -13.47
C VAL A 78 4.66 -8.11 -12.37
N GLU A 79 5.86 -8.66 -12.54
CA GLU A 79 6.46 -9.54 -11.54
C GLU A 79 6.72 -8.81 -10.23
N ARG A 80 6.32 -9.38 -9.10
CA ARG A 80 6.55 -8.74 -7.79
C ARG A 80 8.01 -8.62 -7.42
N PHE A 81 8.80 -9.65 -7.74
CA PHE A 81 10.21 -9.73 -7.40
C PHE A 81 11.01 -10.04 -8.67
N VAL A 82 12.01 -9.21 -8.97
CA VAL A 82 12.87 -9.35 -10.15
C VAL A 82 14.31 -9.54 -9.69
N GLY A 83 14.83 -10.76 -9.89
CA GLY A 83 16.17 -11.14 -9.45
C GLY A 83 16.42 -10.93 -7.94
N GLU A 84 17.67 -11.10 -7.51
CA GLU A 84 18.06 -10.83 -6.12
C GLU A 84 18.29 -9.33 -5.85
N GLY A 85 18.60 -8.55 -6.89
CA GLY A 85 18.88 -7.12 -6.79
C GLY A 85 17.64 -6.22 -6.79
N GLY A 86 16.46 -6.77 -7.11
CA GLY A 86 15.24 -5.98 -7.25
C GLY A 86 15.28 -4.99 -8.42
N ARG A 87 14.38 -4.01 -8.38
CA ARG A 87 14.26 -2.95 -9.38
C ARG A 87 15.07 -1.73 -8.96
N LEU A 88 15.95 -1.26 -9.83
CA LEU A 88 16.63 0.03 -9.66
C LEU A 88 15.72 1.20 -10.06
N SER A 89 14.83 0.96 -11.01
CA SER A 89 13.84 1.92 -11.50
C SER A 89 12.70 1.15 -12.15
N TYR A 90 11.56 1.80 -12.32
CA TYR A 90 10.42 1.23 -13.03
C TYR A 90 10.45 1.65 -14.50
N VAL A 91 11.05 0.80 -15.33
CA VAL A 91 11.28 1.09 -16.73
C VAL A 91 10.21 0.42 -17.58
N LEU A 92 9.33 1.20 -18.22
CA LEU A 92 8.16 0.66 -18.91
C LEU A 92 8.53 -0.40 -19.96
N TRP A 93 9.61 -0.20 -20.72
CA TRP A 93 10.02 -1.17 -21.75
C TRP A 93 10.70 -2.43 -21.20
N GLU A 94 11.08 -2.45 -19.91
CA GLU A 94 11.48 -3.68 -19.20
C GLU A 94 10.27 -4.40 -18.59
N GLU A 95 9.14 -3.70 -18.43
CA GLU A 95 7.91 -4.17 -17.79
C GLU A 95 6.76 -4.38 -18.81
N ASP A 96 7.07 -4.86 -20.01
CA ASP A 96 6.09 -5.10 -21.10
C ASP A 96 5.22 -3.89 -21.48
N ASN A 97 5.72 -2.67 -21.23
CA ASN A 97 5.02 -1.40 -21.36
C ASN A 97 3.76 -1.29 -20.49
N ILE A 98 3.73 -1.98 -19.34
CA ILE A 98 2.64 -1.89 -18.36
C ILE A 98 2.85 -0.65 -17.49
N PRO A 99 2.01 0.41 -17.62
CA PRO A 99 2.11 1.56 -16.75
C PRO A 99 1.59 1.25 -15.35
N PRO A 100 2.02 1.99 -14.32
CA PRO A 100 1.35 1.96 -13.03
C PRO A 100 -0.15 2.23 -13.17
N ILE A 101 -0.93 1.46 -12.42
CA ILE A 101 -2.38 1.67 -12.33
C ILE A 101 -2.71 2.80 -11.34
N LEU A 102 -1.84 3.08 -10.38
CA LEU A 102 -2.04 4.13 -9.40
C LEU A 102 -0.73 4.89 -9.11
N ALA A 103 -0.82 6.21 -9.01
CA ALA A 103 0.24 7.07 -8.48
C ALA A 103 -0.25 7.84 -7.25
N LEU A 104 0.61 7.96 -6.24
CA LEU A 104 0.37 8.61 -4.95
C LEU A 104 1.34 9.78 -4.77
N GLU A 105 0.78 10.91 -4.34
CA GLU A 105 1.51 12.11 -3.94
C GLU A 105 1.06 12.56 -2.55
N VAL A 106 2.01 12.72 -1.64
CA VAL A 106 1.85 13.23 -0.28
C VAL A 106 2.37 14.67 -0.26
N VAL A 107 1.44 15.62 -0.29
CA VAL A 107 1.76 17.04 -0.40
C VAL A 107 2.57 17.50 0.81
N SER A 108 3.80 17.94 0.56
CA SER A 108 4.68 18.49 1.60
C SER A 108 4.35 19.95 1.96
N LYS A 109 5.15 20.56 2.85
CA LYS A 109 5.02 21.99 3.15
C LYS A 109 5.23 22.87 1.92
N THR A 110 6.10 22.47 0.99
CA THR A 110 6.34 23.19 -0.27
C THR A 110 5.52 22.54 -1.37
N TYR A 111 4.70 23.33 -2.05
CA TYR A 111 3.90 22.84 -3.17
C TYR A 111 4.79 22.46 -4.36
N GLY A 112 4.78 21.19 -4.77
CA GLY A 112 5.63 20.64 -5.83
C GLY A 112 5.00 20.67 -7.22
N GLY A 113 3.74 21.06 -7.34
CA GLY A 113 3.00 21.08 -8.62
C GLY A 113 2.13 19.84 -8.83
N GLU A 114 1.67 19.23 -7.73
CA GLU A 114 0.87 18.01 -7.69
C GLU A 114 -0.43 18.17 -8.50
N TYR A 115 -1.10 19.33 -8.41
CA TYR A 115 -2.39 19.57 -9.06
C TYR A 115 -2.32 20.08 -10.50
N GLU A 116 -1.16 20.48 -11.01
CA GLU A 116 -1.02 20.96 -12.39
C GLU A 116 -0.03 20.11 -13.19
N ARG A 117 1.26 20.20 -12.88
CA ARG A 117 2.32 19.55 -13.66
C ARG A 117 2.28 18.04 -13.53
N LYS A 118 2.27 17.52 -12.29
CA LYS A 118 2.28 16.07 -12.04
C LYS A 118 0.96 15.44 -12.46
N LYS A 119 -0.18 16.08 -12.14
CA LYS A 119 -1.49 15.63 -12.63
C LYS A 119 -1.52 15.44 -14.14
N LYS A 120 -1.14 16.47 -14.92
CA LYS A 120 -1.14 16.38 -16.39
C LYS A 120 -0.17 15.31 -16.92
N LEU A 121 0.99 15.20 -16.29
CA LEU A 121 1.97 14.19 -16.62
C LEU A 121 1.41 12.77 -16.42
N TYR A 122 0.76 12.50 -15.30
CA TYR A 122 0.14 11.19 -15.06
C TYR A 122 -1.05 10.90 -15.99
N GLU A 123 -1.81 11.91 -16.42
CA GLU A 123 -2.82 11.76 -17.49
C GLU A 123 -2.16 11.31 -18.81
N ASP A 124 -1.08 11.99 -19.19
CA ASP A 124 -0.36 11.73 -20.44
C ASP A 124 0.37 10.37 -20.45
N LEU A 125 0.58 9.79 -19.27
CA LEU A 125 1.11 8.43 -19.05
C LEU A 125 0.03 7.36 -18.99
N GLY A 126 -1.25 7.73 -18.88
CA GLY A 126 -2.35 6.78 -18.81
C GLY A 126 -2.48 6.08 -17.46
N ILE A 127 -1.98 6.67 -16.37
CA ILE A 127 -2.16 6.11 -15.03
C ILE A 127 -3.66 6.19 -14.67
N GLU A 128 -4.25 5.08 -14.29
CA GLU A 128 -5.70 5.01 -14.09
C GLU A 128 -6.16 5.84 -12.89
N TYR A 129 -5.44 5.73 -11.77
CA TYR A 129 -5.80 6.38 -10.52
C TYR A 129 -4.70 7.32 -10.05
N TYR A 130 -5.07 8.56 -9.74
CA TYR A 130 -4.15 9.54 -9.16
C TYR A 130 -4.63 9.95 -7.77
N VAL A 131 -3.77 9.78 -6.78
CA VAL A 131 -4.08 10.02 -5.37
C VAL A 131 -3.22 11.17 -4.86
N VAL A 132 -3.87 12.17 -4.27
CA VAL A 132 -3.20 13.28 -3.61
C VAL A 132 -3.66 13.34 -2.15
N TYR A 133 -2.71 13.24 -1.23
CA TYR A 133 -2.97 13.31 0.21
C TYR A 133 -2.33 14.55 0.82
N LEU A 134 -3.08 15.25 1.67
CA LEU A 134 -2.65 16.44 2.39
C LEU A 134 -2.63 16.16 3.90
N PRO A 135 -1.47 15.81 4.48
CA PRO A 135 -1.34 15.43 5.88
C PRO A 135 -1.80 16.49 6.89
N ASP A 136 -1.64 17.76 6.53
CA ASP A 136 -1.73 18.91 7.44
C ASP A 136 -3.18 19.35 7.68
N GLY A 137 -4.15 18.84 6.91
CA GLY A 137 -5.58 19.22 6.95
C GLY A 137 -5.87 20.72 6.74
N SER A 138 -4.84 21.55 6.65
CA SER A 138 -4.93 22.98 6.41
C SER A 138 -5.49 23.15 5.02
N PRO A 139 -6.67 23.77 4.84
CA PRO A 139 -7.28 23.96 3.53
C PRO A 139 -6.45 24.97 2.74
N ARG A 140 -5.29 24.55 2.24
CA ARG A 140 -4.58 25.25 1.17
C ARG A 140 -5.54 25.21 -0.01
N ARG A 141 -6.10 26.35 -0.36
CA ARG A 141 -6.92 26.53 -1.57
C ARG A 141 -8.17 25.62 -1.65
N LYS A 142 -8.89 25.40 -0.53
CA LYS A 142 -10.16 24.61 -0.48
C LYS A 142 -10.03 23.13 -0.91
N ARG A 143 -8.83 22.54 -0.75
CA ARG A 143 -8.57 21.12 -1.05
C ARG A 143 -9.06 20.19 0.05
N GLN A 144 -9.47 18.98 -0.32
CA GLN A 144 -9.83 17.93 0.64
C GLN A 144 -8.56 17.24 1.14
N PRO A 145 -8.55 16.66 2.37
CA PRO A 145 -7.39 15.94 2.88
C PRO A 145 -6.94 14.76 2.02
N LEU A 146 -7.87 14.13 1.29
CA LEU A 146 -7.61 13.07 0.33
C LEU A 146 -8.41 13.37 -0.94
N GLU A 147 -7.73 13.46 -2.07
CA GLU A 147 -8.34 13.59 -3.39
C GLU A 147 -7.89 12.41 -4.24
N ILE A 148 -8.86 11.64 -4.74
CA ILE A 148 -8.63 10.50 -5.63
C ILE A 148 -9.26 10.84 -6.96
N TYR A 149 -8.51 10.64 -8.03
CA TYR A 149 -8.95 10.88 -9.40
C TYR A 149 -8.89 9.59 -10.20
N GLN A 150 -9.83 9.41 -11.12
CA GLN A 150 -9.81 8.34 -12.12
C GLN A 150 -9.67 8.95 -13.52
N LEU A 151 -8.82 8.35 -14.34
CA LEU A 151 -8.64 8.75 -15.73
C LEU A 151 -9.81 8.24 -16.56
N ILE A 152 -10.63 9.16 -17.07
CA ILE A 152 -11.81 8.85 -17.89
C ILE A 152 -11.71 9.68 -19.17
N GLU A 153 -11.69 9.01 -20.32
CA GLU A 153 -11.57 9.65 -21.64
C GLU A 153 -10.34 10.59 -21.77
N GLY A 154 -9.25 10.27 -21.06
CA GLY A 154 -8.00 11.04 -21.10
C GLY A 154 -7.92 12.21 -20.12
N GLU A 155 -8.93 12.41 -19.29
CA GLU A 155 -8.94 13.45 -18.25
C GLU A 155 -9.24 12.87 -16.86
N TYR A 156 -8.57 13.39 -15.84
CA TYR A 156 -8.81 12.97 -14.46
C TYR A 156 -10.09 13.57 -13.88
N GLN A 157 -11.05 12.71 -13.57
CA GLN A 157 -12.27 13.05 -12.84
C GLN A 157 -12.13 12.68 -11.37
N GLN A 158 -12.46 13.61 -10.47
CA GLN A 158 -12.37 13.36 -9.04
C GLN A 158 -13.47 12.40 -8.58
N LEU A 159 -13.07 11.35 -7.85
CA LEU A 159 -13.97 10.44 -7.17
C LEU A 159 -14.30 10.97 -5.77
N ALA A 160 -15.58 10.89 -5.40
CA ALA A 160 -16.06 11.30 -4.09
C ALA A 160 -16.25 10.08 -3.18
N GLY A 161 -15.91 10.22 -1.90
CA GLY A 161 -16.13 9.18 -0.90
C GLY A 161 -14.96 9.06 0.08
N ASN A 162 -15.18 8.30 1.14
CA ASN A 162 -14.13 7.82 2.04
C ASN A 162 -14.65 6.57 2.78
N PRO A 163 -14.18 5.36 2.42
CA PRO A 163 -13.22 5.06 1.36
C PRO A 163 -13.79 5.27 -0.05
N VAL A 164 -12.91 5.35 -1.05
CA VAL A 164 -13.24 5.31 -2.48
C VAL A 164 -12.89 3.93 -3.01
N TRP A 165 -13.87 3.21 -3.55
CA TRP A 165 -13.65 1.92 -4.20
C TRP A 165 -12.94 2.11 -5.55
N LEU A 166 -11.88 1.33 -5.81
CA LEU A 166 -11.09 1.37 -7.05
C LEU A 166 -11.27 0.04 -7.81
N PRO A 167 -12.28 -0.06 -8.71
CA PRO A 167 -12.69 -1.34 -9.29
C PRO A 167 -11.59 -2.11 -10.00
N LYS A 168 -10.66 -1.42 -10.68
CA LYS A 168 -9.57 -2.09 -11.42
C LYS A 168 -8.46 -2.61 -10.50
N ILE A 169 -8.40 -2.15 -9.26
CA ILE A 169 -7.50 -2.65 -8.22
C ILE A 169 -8.19 -3.73 -7.37
N GLY A 170 -9.52 -3.64 -7.22
CA GLY A 170 -10.28 -4.53 -6.34
C GLY A 170 -10.12 -4.21 -4.86
N LEU A 171 -9.77 -2.97 -4.54
CA LEU A 171 -9.62 -2.45 -3.18
C LEU A 171 -10.21 -1.04 -3.09
N GLY A 172 -10.63 -0.65 -1.89
CA GLY A 172 -10.93 0.74 -1.56
C GLY A 172 -9.71 1.45 -0.99
N LEU A 173 -9.60 2.75 -1.21
CA LEU A 173 -8.59 3.59 -0.59
C LEU A 173 -9.27 4.71 0.18
N GLY A 174 -8.87 4.89 1.43
CA GLY A 174 -9.47 5.88 2.31
C GLY A 174 -8.54 6.32 3.42
N ARG A 175 -9.03 7.23 4.24
CA ARG A 175 -8.35 7.78 5.40
C ARG A 175 -9.13 7.46 6.68
N GLU A 176 -8.39 7.05 7.70
CA GLU A 176 -8.93 6.75 9.03
C GLU A 176 -7.89 7.10 10.09
N ARG A 177 -8.36 7.38 11.32
CA ARG A 177 -7.46 7.59 12.45
C ARG A 177 -7.02 6.24 12.99
N GLY A 178 -5.72 6.02 13.07
CA GLY A 178 -5.13 4.79 13.58
C GLY A 178 -3.71 5.00 14.08
N THR A 179 -3.12 3.91 14.57
CA THR A 179 -1.75 3.89 15.07
C THR A 179 -0.88 3.11 14.10
N TYR A 180 0.23 3.71 13.70
CA TYR A 180 1.26 3.06 12.91
C TYR A 180 2.63 3.50 13.44
N LEU A 181 3.53 2.53 13.70
CA LEU A 181 4.85 2.77 14.31
C LEU A 181 4.75 3.59 15.62
N GLY A 182 3.72 3.31 16.42
CA GLY A 182 3.47 3.99 17.70
C GLY A 182 2.93 5.43 17.58
N ARG A 183 2.62 5.91 16.37
CA ARG A 183 2.07 7.25 16.15
C ARG A 183 0.59 7.20 15.78
N GLU A 184 -0.23 7.82 16.61
CA GLU A 184 -1.66 7.99 16.37
C GLU A 184 -1.94 9.23 15.52
N ARG A 185 -2.52 9.05 14.33
CA ARG A 185 -2.97 10.14 13.45
C ARG A 185 -3.91 9.61 12.36
N GLU A 186 -4.35 10.49 11.47
CA GLU A 186 -4.98 10.07 10.22
C GLU A 186 -3.93 9.52 9.25
N TRP A 187 -4.19 8.30 8.78
CA TRP A 187 -3.37 7.55 7.83
C TRP A 187 -4.21 7.13 6.64
N LEU A 188 -3.54 6.70 5.56
CA LEU A 188 -4.20 6.04 4.45
C LEU A 188 -4.21 4.53 4.65
N TYR A 189 -5.32 3.90 4.30
CA TYR A 189 -5.51 2.46 4.38
C TYR A 189 -6.22 1.93 3.14
N TRP A 190 -5.93 0.66 2.85
CA TRP A 190 -6.76 -0.12 1.94
C TRP A 190 -8.01 -0.63 2.65
N TYR A 191 -9.08 -0.80 1.89
CA TYR A 191 -10.39 -1.26 2.34
C TYR A 191 -10.84 -2.42 1.45
N ASP A 192 -11.59 -3.36 2.02
CA ASP A 192 -12.23 -4.42 1.26
C ASP A 192 -13.51 -3.94 0.55
N GLU A 193 -14.15 -4.83 -0.22
CA GLU A 193 -15.37 -4.55 -0.99
C GLU A 193 -16.57 -4.13 -0.12
N THR A 194 -16.55 -4.45 1.17
CA THR A 194 -17.59 -4.08 2.14
C THR A 194 -17.35 -2.70 2.75
N GLY A 195 -16.21 -2.07 2.44
CA GLY A 195 -15.78 -0.82 3.03
C GLY A 195 -15.16 -0.98 4.40
N GLN A 196 -14.72 -2.19 4.78
CA GLN A 196 -14.00 -2.44 6.02
C GLN A 196 -12.50 -2.18 5.82
N ARG A 197 -11.91 -1.39 6.72
CA ARG A 197 -10.47 -1.11 6.71
C ARG A 197 -9.67 -2.40 6.89
N LEU A 198 -8.68 -2.60 6.01
CA LEU A 198 -7.72 -3.69 6.12
C LEU A 198 -6.69 -3.38 7.22
N THR A 199 -6.36 -4.39 8.00
CA THR A 199 -5.47 -4.25 9.16
C THR A 199 -4.02 -4.07 8.76
N THR A 200 -3.29 -3.30 9.55
CA THR A 200 -1.83 -3.20 9.41
C THR A 200 -1.15 -4.48 9.90
N PRO A 201 0.13 -4.70 9.51
CA PRO A 201 0.94 -5.77 10.11
C PRO A 201 0.96 -5.75 11.64
N GLU A 202 1.13 -4.57 12.23
CA GLU A 202 1.17 -4.38 13.68
C GLU A 202 -0.16 -4.79 14.35
N GLU A 203 -1.28 -4.37 13.76
CA GLU A 203 -2.61 -4.72 14.25
C GLU A 203 -2.87 -6.23 14.15
N ARG A 204 -2.45 -6.88 13.06
CA ARG A 204 -2.62 -8.32 12.89
C ARG A 204 -1.82 -9.11 13.92
N ILE A 205 -0.55 -8.74 14.14
CA ILE A 205 0.31 -9.36 15.16
C ILE A 205 -0.31 -9.20 16.55
N ALA A 206 -0.78 -7.99 16.89
CA ALA A 206 -1.42 -7.75 18.18
C ALA A 206 -2.70 -8.57 18.38
N GLN A 207 -3.52 -8.70 17.33
CA GLN A 207 -4.72 -9.53 17.36
C GLN A 207 -4.40 -11.02 17.54
N GLU A 208 -3.39 -11.53 16.84
CA GLU A 208 -2.96 -12.92 16.96
C GLU A 208 -2.38 -13.22 18.34
N ALA A 209 -1.54 -12.32 18.89
CA ALA A 209 -1.01 -12.45 20.24
C ALA A 209 -2.13 -12.44 21.30
N ALA A 210 -3.13 -11.55 21.16
CA ALA A 210 -4.28 -11.52 22.06
C ALA A 210 -5.10 -12.82 21.99
N ARG A 211 -5.30 -13.38 20.79
CA ARG A 211 -6.00 -14.66 20.61
C ARG A 211 -5.22 -15.82 21.23
N ALA A 212 -3.89 -15.86 21.06
CA ALA A 212 -3.04 -16.88 21.64
C ALA A 212 -3.06 -16.85 23.17
N ASN A 213 -2.95 -15.65 23.76
CA ASN A 213 -3.04 -15.48 25.21
C ASN A 213 -4.40 -15.94 25.75
N GLN A 214 -5.50 -15.55 25.09
CA GLN A 214 -6.84 -15.97 25.49
C GLN A 214 -7.02 -17.49 25.38
N ALA A 215 -6.45 -18.14 24.36
CA ALA A 215 -6.51 -19.59 24.22
C ALA A 215 -5.74 -20.30 25.35
N THR A 216 -4.55 -19.79 25.71
CA THR A 216 -3.75 -20.31 26.82
C THR A 216 -4.49 -20.19 28.15
N GLU A 217 -5.06 -19.02 28.45
CA GLU A 217 -5.82 -18.80 29.68
C GLU A 217 -7.03 -19.75 29.80
N ARG A 218 -7.74 -19.99 28.69
CA ARG A 218 -8.86 -20.94 28.66
C ARG A 218 -8.40 -22.36 28.90
N ALA A 219 -7.31 -22.79 28.26
CA ALA A 219 -6.75 -24.13 28.45
C ALA A 219 -6.28 -24.36 29.90
N GLU A 220 -5.66 -23.36 30.53
CA GLU A 220 -5.24 -23.44 31.94
C GLU A 220 -6.45 -23.50 32.89
N GLN A 221 -7.50 -22.73 32.63
CA GLN A 221 -8.74 -22.78 33.42
C GLN A 221 -9.44 -24.14 33.30
N GLU A 222 -9.52 -24.69 32.08
CA GLU A 222 -10.09 -26.01 31.84
C GLU A 222 -9.27 -27.11 32.51
N LYS A 223 -7.93 -27.06 32.41
CA LYS A 223 -7.05 -27.99 33.10
C LYS A 223 -7.21 -27.92 34.62
N SER A 224 -7.20 -26.71 35.19
CA SER A 224 -7.43 -26.52 36.63
C SER A 224 -8.81 -27.02 37.08
N ARG A 225 -9.83 -26.87 36.23
CA ARG A 225 -11.17 -27.38 36.51
C ARG A 225 -11.23 -28.90 36.43
N ALA A 226 -10.60 -29.50 35.42
CA ALA A 226 -10.50 -30.94 35.25
C ALA A 226 -9.76 -31.58 36.43
N GLU A 227 -8.62 -31.01 36.85
CA GLU A 227 -7.86 -31.47 38.01
C GLU A 227 -8.70 -31.40 39.31
N ARG A 228 -9.42 -30.30 39.53
CA ARG A 228 -10.32 -30.16 40.70
C ARG A 228 -11.49 -31.15 40.68
N LEU A 229 -12.02 -31.46 39.50
CA LEU A 229 -13.09 -32.46 39.36
C LEU A 229 -12.56 -33.87 39.58
N ALA A 230 -11.39 -34.20 39.02
CA ALA A 230 -10.72 -35.48 39.23
C ALA A 230 -10.42 -35.71 40.71
N GLU A 231 -9.95 -34.69 41.44
CA GLU A 231 -9.70 -34.80 42.88
C GLU A 231 -10.99 -35.07 43.66
N LYS A 232 -12.08 -34.35 43.35
CA LYS A 232 -13.40 -34.62 43.97
C LYS A 232 -13.94 -36.01 43.66
N LEU A 233 -13.71 -36.54 42.45
CA LEU A 233 -14.09 -37.91 42.11
C LEU A 233 -13.31 -38.94 42.94
N ARG A 234 -12.00 -38.73 43.13
CA ARG A 234 -11.17 -39.57 44.01
C ARG A 234 -11.65 -39.54 45.46
N GLU A 235 -12.01 -38.36 46.00
CA GLU A 235 -12.60 -38.22 47.35
C GLU A 235 -13.90 -39.02 47.51
N LEU A 236 -14.67 -39.16 46.44
CA LEU A 236 -15.91 -39.96 46.40
C LEU A 236 -15.65 -41.46 46.14
N GLY A 237 -14.39 -41.88 46.00
CA GLY A 237 -14.02 -43.26 45.70
C GLY A 237 -14.28 -43.70 44.25
N ILE A 238 -14.47 -42.74 43.34
CA ILE A 238 -14.68 -42.97 41.91
C ILE A 238 -13.33 -42.75 41.20
N ASP A 239 -12.91 -43.70 40.38
CA ASP A 239 -11.71 -43.54 39.54
C ASP A 239 -11.99 -42.54 38.39
N PRO A 240 -11.33 -41.37 38.35
CA PRO A 240 -11.59 -40.35 37.33
C PRO A 240 -11.29 -40.80 35.90
N GLU A 241 -10.43 -41.80 35.71
CA GLU A 241 -10.06 -42.34 34.39
C GLU A 241 -11.05 -43.40 33.89
N SER A 242 -12.03 -43.78 34.72
CA SER A 242 -13.03 -44.82 34.42
C SER A 242 -14.37 -44.26 33.95
N VAL A 243 -14.51 -42.93 33.86
CA VAL A 243 -15.73 -42.19 33.47
C VAL A 243 -15.58 -41.53 32.11
#